data_AF-A0A2T1D171-F1
#
_entry.id   AF-A0A2T1D171-F1
#
_cell.length_a   1.000
_cell.length_b   1.000
_cell.length_c   1.000
_cell.angle_alpha   90.00
_cell.angle_beta   90.00
_cell.angle_gamma   90.00
#
_symmetry.space_group_name_H-M   'P 1'
#
loop_
_entity.id
_entity.type
_entity.pdbx_description
1 polymer ?
#
loop_
_entity_poly.entity_id
_entity_poly.type
_entity_poly.pdbx_seq_one_letter_code
_entity_poly.pdbx_strand_id
1 'polypeptide(L)'
;MRKFPAQYNLQDNDVLYFSHIPKTAGMTFRTIVEDHFHSEEICPATLNAQLAKMPKEEIGKYRLFRGHLGFINLPELVPGKQIVNVTVLREPVARVISHYEYIRRMPGDPHYPAVKDMTLEEFSQKLTAGKVGKNIQTYHVAKTLRFDLDGLTPTEILEIAKESLDQFAFVGLVERFQDSLFLLSYIFGWKPILNSRKENAAKSKKSESELSASTLEVIQENTQLDHELYHYAREIFESRYEDMIQDLAKQYGNQNGSETNLSEPADPRVLWLDQHYQQRYADLHRPAPKSLLYDFREPLRGAGWQRRECPANHPAYRWMGPTTVSSLDLPIATDLSTDLMAEFRIICAELMPPDILQSLKMAVNGHPIQLDLLHSDQGTRFFQGIVPQSALKPTPFTEFSFQVDRVTSLNALNPLDPDTRSVGLAFNYIQVFPVNTRQKQSALAPFFECESWKNTIEFLNAHVPTTEPLIAPLIFKIKLEHEIHDHSTFLAANTTSQWVVVHKGKTDRIGSILFKLMSKGFSPVFANDVFVVYATRSDLPTVSYTAPHVKPLYVDYLKRQVSGVVKPLYRKYIAPKPQVKK
;
A
#
# COMPACT_ATOMS: atom_id res chain seq x y z
N MET A 1 27.78 0.69 24.86
CA MET A 1 26.54 0.39 24.10
C MET A 1 26.33 -1.12 24.13
N ARG A 2 25.18 -1.58 24.62
CA ARG A 2 24.89 -3.02 24.84
C ARG A 2 25.01 -3.82 23.54
N LYS A 3 25.41 -5.10 23.65
CA LYS A 3 26.08 -6.05 22.72
C LYS A 3 25.59 -6.16 21.25
N PHE A 4 24.83 -5.21 20.73
CA PHE A 4 24.42 -5.09 19.33
C PHE A 4 24.88 -3.73 18.75
N PRO A 5 25.28 -3.66 17.46
CA PRO A 5 25.68 -2.41 16.81
C PRO A 5 24.59 -1.30 16.87
N ALA A 6 25.00 -0.03 16.98
CA ALA A 6 24.05 1.09 17.00
C ALA A 6 23.25 1.25 15.69
N GLN A 7 23.85 0.85 14.56
CA GLN A 7 23.24 0.82 13.23
C GLN A 7 23.54 -0.53 12.59
N TYR A 8 22.61 -1.07 11.80
CA TYR A 8 22.69 -2.40 11.22
C TYR A 8 21.98 -2.50 9.86
N ASN A 9 22.72 -2.93 8.84
CA ASN A 9 22.17 -3.31 7.53
C ASN A 9 21.72 -4.77 7.58
N LEU A 10 20.42 -5.04 7.46
CA LEU A 10 19.93 -6.41 7.28
C LEU A 10 20.53 -7.03 6.01
N GLN A 11 21.22 -8.15 6.16
CA GLN A 11 21.80 -8.95 5.08
C GLN A 11 20.79 -9.97 4.56
N ASP A 12 21.02 -10.51 3.36
CA ASP A 12 20.13 -11.50 2.73
C ASP A 12 19.99 -12.79 3.54
N ASN A 13 21.00 -13.13 4.34
CA ASN A 13 20.98 -14.30 5.21
C ASN A 13 20.45 -14.01 6.63
N ASP A 14 20.06 -12.77 6.91
CA ASP A 14 19.46 -12.41 8.19
C ASP A 14 17.97 -12.76 8.23
N VAL A 15 17.54 -13.19 9.42
CA VAL A 15 16.14 -13.39 9.78
C VAL A 15 15.77 -12.40 10.87
N LEU A 16 14.90 -11.45 10.57
CA LEU A 16 14.33 -10.56 11.57
C LEU A 16 13.22 -11.30 12.33
N TYR A 17 13.40 -11.45 13.64
CA TYR A 17 12.40 -12.02 14.52
C TYR A 17 11.80 -10.95 15.41
N PHE A 18 10.53 -10.61 15.17
CA PHE A 18 9.76 -9.83 16.11
C PHE A 18 9.18 -10.75 17.19
N SER A 19 9.85 -10.77 18.35
CA SER A 19 9.37 -11.44 19.57
C SER A 19 8.18 -10.68 20.13
N HIS A 20 6.99 -10.97 19.57
CA HIS A 20 5.76 -10.28 19.88
C HIS A 20 5.17 -10.78 21.20
N ILE A 21 5.18 -9.88 22.19
CA ILE A 21 4.57 -10.09 23.49
C ILE A 21 3.14 -9.55 23.48
N PRO A 22 2.13 -10.29 23.97
CA PRO A 22 0.77 -9.80 24.00
C PRO A 22 0.63 -8.44 24.69
N LYS A 23 -0.12 -7.55 24.04
CA LYS A 23 -0.53 -6.22 24.54
C LYS A 23 0.57 -5.16 24.62
N THR A 24 1.65 -5.34 23.86
CA THR A 24 2.75 -4.36 23.72
C THR A 24 2.75 -3.63 22.37
N ALA A 25 1.56 -3.20 21.92
CA ALA A 25 1.34 -2.57 20.60
C ALA A 25 1.75 -3.44 19.38
N GLY A 26 1.91 -4.75 19.58
CA GLY A 26 2.49 -5.61 18.56
C GLY A 26 1.67 -5.78 17.29
N MET A 27 0.34 -5.57 17.28
CA MET A 27 -0.43 -5.56 16.03
C MET A 27 0.02 -4.43 15.11
N THR A 28 0.21 -3.22 15.64
CA THR A 28 0.70 -2.07 14.87
C THR A 28 2.15 -2.33 14.44
N PHE A 29 3.02 -2.70 15.37
CA PHE A 29 4.44 -2.95 15.07
C PHE A 29 4.65 -4.05 14.02
N ARG A 30 3.85 -5.12 14.07
CA ARG A 30 3.85 -6.20 13.08
C ARG A 30 3.62 -5.69 11.67
N THR A 31 2.64 -4.80 11.47
CA THR A 31 2.39 -4.21 10.14
C THR A 31 3.50 -3.27 9.68
N ILE A 32 4.21 -2.64 10.62
CA ILE A 32 5.35 -1.76 10.31
C ILE A 32 6.55 -2.59 9.85
N VAL A 33 6.90 -3.68 10.55
CA VAL A 33 8.01 -4.53 10.09
C VAL A 33 7.69 -5.27 8.80
N GLU A 34 6.43 -5.66 8.57
CA GLU A 34 5.99 -6.25 7.28
C GLU A 34 6.22 -5.34 6.08
N ASP A 35 6.17 -4.02 6.29
CA ASP A 35 6.42 -3.03 5.24
C ASP A 35 7.87 -3.04 4.76
N HIS A 36 8.80 -3.69 5.47
CA HIS A 36 10.24 -3.71 5.13
C HIS A 36 10.71 -5.01 4.51
N PHE A 37 9.79 -5.92 4.17
CA PHE A 37 10.10 -7.21 3.55
C PHE A 37 9.24 -7.45 2.30
N HIS A 38 9.81 -8.17 1.34
CA HIS A 38 9.02 -8.67 0.22
C HIS A 38 7.94 -9.62 0.76
N SER A 39 6.72 -9.61 0.19
CA SER A 39 5.60 -10.38 0.75
C SER A 39 5.87 -11.88 0.87
N GLU A 40 6.71 -12.43 -0.02
CA GLU A 40 7.11 -13.85 -0.03
C GLU A 40 8.22 -14.17 1.00
N GLU A 41 8.89 -13.16 1.55
CA GLU A 41 9.89 -13.33 2.61
C GLU A 41 9.25 -13.36 4.01
N ILE A 42 7.93 -13.15 4.10
CA ILE A 42 7.21 -13.05 5.37
C ILE A 42 6.57 -14.40 5.70
N CYS A 43 6.97 -14.97 6.84
CA CYS A 43 6.36 -16.20 7.31
C CYS A 43 4.84 -15.99 7.53
N PRO A 44 3.97 -16.78 6.87
CA PRO A 44 2.52 -16.64 7.00
C PRO A 44 2.02 -17.08 8.38
N ALA A 45 2.77 -17.96 9.07
CA ALA A 45 2.43 -18.43 10.40
C ALA A 45 2.65 -17.33 11.46
N THR A 46 1.65 -17.19 12.33
CA THR A 46 1.57 -16.14 13.36
C THR A 46 1.41 -16.72 14.77
N LEU A 47 1.20 -18.04 14.84
CA LEU A 47 0.99 -18.85 16.03
C LEU A 47 1.84 -20.13 15.93
N ASN A 48 2.30 -20.64 17.08
CA ASN A 48 3.12 -21.86 17.15
C ASN A 48 2.51 -23.05 16.38
N ALA A 49 1.20 -23.26 16.53
CA ALA A 49 0.49 -24.38 15.89
C ALA A 49 0.41 -24.27 14.35
N GLN A 50 0.50 -23.05 13.80
CA GLN A 50 0.57 -22.85 12.35
C GLN A 50 1.97 -23.20 11.85
N LEU A 51 3.00 -22.68 12.53
CA LEU A 51 4.39 -22.89 12.16
C LEU A 51 4.80 -24.36 12.28
N ALA A 52 4.34 -25.06 13.32
CA ALA A 52 4.62 -26.49 13.52
C ALA A 52 4.06 -27.42 12.41
N LYS A 53 3.10 -26.93 11.60
CA LYS A 53 2.53 -27.69 10.47
C LYS A 53 3.27 -27.44 9.16
N MET A 54 4.19 -26.50 9.12
CA MET A 54 4.92 -26.14 7.91
C MET A 54 6.17 -27.03 7.75
N PRO A 55 6.52 -27.46 6.53
CA PRO A 55 7.79 -28.14 6.26
C PRO A 55 8.99 -27.25 6.60
N LYS A 56 10.06 -27.82 7.17
CA LYS A 56 11.27 -27.05 7.54
C LYS A 56 11.91 -26.35 6.35
N GLU A 57 11.90 -27.00 5.19
CA GLU A 57 12.42 -26.47 3.92
C GLU A 57 11.63 -25.25 3.45
N GLU A 58 10.34 -25.18 3.78
CA GLU A 58 9.51 -24.01 3.51
C GLU A 58 9.84 -22.88 4.50
N ILE A 59 9.95 -23.22 5.79
CA ILE A 59 10.27 -22.25 6.86
C ILE A 59 11.59 -21.53 6.58
N GLY A 60 12.61 -22.26 6.10
CA GLY A 60 13.93 -21.72 5.77
C GLY A 60 13.98 -20.63 4.70
N LYS A 61 12.88 -20.42 3.95
CA LYS A 61 12.77 -19.39 2.90
C LYS A 61 12.41 -18.01 3.44
N TYR A 62 11.78 -17.95 4.62
CA TYR A 62 11.30 -16.69 5.19
C TYR A 62 12.42 -15.94 5.92
N ARG A 63 12.37 -14.61 5.85
CA ARG A 63 13.27 -13.67 6.53
C ARG A 63 12.59 -12.85 7.61
N LEU A 64 11.26 -12.83 7.66
CA LEU A 64 10.51 -12.18 8.73
C LEU A 64 9.62 -13.20 9.47
N PHE A 65 9.87 -13.33 10.77
CA PHE A 65 9.00 -14.05 11.69
C PHE A 65 8.36 -13.06 12.66
N ARG A 66 7.04 -13.12 12.79
CA ARG A 66 6.28 -12.25 13.69
C ARG A 66 5.05 -12.95 14.25
N GLY A 67 4.66 -12.61 15.48
CA GLY A 67 3.48 -13.18 16.13
C GLY A 67 3.82 -13.93 17.42
N HIS A 68 2.87 -14.68 17.95
CA HIS A 68 3.00 -15.37 19.22
C HIS A 68 3.77 -16.69 19.05
N LEU A 69 5.05 -16.56 18.69
CA LEU A 69 5.97 -17.64 18.39
C LEU A 69 6.90 -18.00 19.57
N GLY A 70 6.65 -17.46 20.77
CA GLY A 70 7.52 -17.61 21.94
C GLY A 70 7.63 -19.04 22.51
N PHE A 71 7.02 -20.04 21.87
CA PHE A 71 7.14 -21.46 22.23
C PHE A 71 7.72 -22.29 21.08
N ILE A 72 8.45 -21.65 20.16
CA ILE A 72 9.19 -22.32 19.10
C ILE A 72 10.67 -21.94 19.21
N ASN A 73 11.56 -22.94 19.08
CA ASN A 73 12.99 -22.72 18.97
C ASN A 73 13.35 -22.30 17.53
N LEU A 74 13.21 -21.02 17.22
CA LEU A 74 13.45 -20.49 15.88
C LEU A 74 14.87 -20.80 15.33
N PRO A 75 15.98 -20.67 16.11
CA PRO A 75 17.31 -21.11 15.68
C PRO A 75 17.38 -22.53 15.09
N GLU A 76 16.63 -23.48 15.63
CA GLU A 76 16.60 -24.86 15.11
C GLU A 76 15.79 -25.01 13.82
N LEU A 77 14.85 -24.09 13.55
CA LEU A 77 14.02 -24.12 12.36
C LEU A 77 14.66 -23.44 11.15
N VAL A 78 15.58 -22.50 11.39
CA VAL A 78 16.31 -21.77 10.33
C VAL A 78 17.83 -21.89 10.51
N PRO A 79 18.39 -23.12 10.46
CA PRO A 79 19.81 -23.33 10.72
C PRO A 79 20.68 -22.56 9.72
N GLY A 80 21.77 -21.96 10.21
CA GLY A 80 22.72 -21.18 9.40
C GLY A 80 22.25 -19.75 9.06
N LYS A 81 21.08 -19.32 9.53
CA LYS A 81 20.63 -17.93 9.46
C LYS A 81 21.06 -17.15 10.70
N GLN A 82 21.40 -15.87 10.52
CA GLN A 82 21.61 -14.95 11.63
C GLN A 82 20.26 -14.40 12.07
N ILE A 83 19.87 -14.64 13.32
CA ILE A 83 18.62 -14.11 13.87
C ILE A 83 18.88 -12.72 14.44
N VAL A 84 18.07 -11.76 14.01
CA VAL A 84 18.09 -10.36 14.45
C VAL A 84 16.81 -10.12 15.24
N ASN A 85 16.93 -10.11 16.57
CA ASN A 85 15.78 -10.01 17.47
C ASN A 85 15.35 -8.56 17.68
N VAL A 86 14.03 -8.34 17.60
CA VAL A 86 13.39 -7.06 17.93
C VAL A 86 12.18 -7.31 18.83
N THR A 87 11.91 -6.40 19.77
CA THR A 87 10.68 -6.45 20.58
C THR A 87 10.22 -5.05 21.00
N VAL A 88 8.99 -5.00 21.50
CA VAL A 88 8.40 -3.83 22.13
C VAL A 88 7.87 -4.28 23.49
N LEU A 89 8.28 -3.60 24.55
CA LEU A 89 7.82 -3.82 25.91
C LEU A 89 6.83 -2.72 26.32
N ARG A 90 6.10 -2.99 27.40
CA ARG A 90 5.15 -2.06 28.01
C ARG A 90 5.31 -2.09 29.52
N GLU A 91 4.98 -0.98 30.17
CA GLU A 91 4.88 -0.93 31.62
C GLU A 91 3.98 -2.12 32.11
N PRO A 92 4.46 -2.95 33.04
CA PRO A 92 3.81 -4.21 33.39
C PRO A 92 2.35 -4.09 33.86
N VAL A 93 2.03 -3.09 34.69
CA VAL A 93 0.66 -2.87 35.20
C VAL A 93 -0.26 -2.48 34.04
N ALA A 94 0.14 -1.51 33.22
CA ALA A 94 -0.59 -1.05 32.04
C ALA A 94 -0.81 -2.17 31.02
N ARG A 95 0.14 -3.10 30.89
CA ARG A 95 0.01 -4.30 30.05
C ARG A 95 -1.07 -5.25 30.59
N VAL A 96 -1.11 -5.49 31.89
CA VAL A 96 -2.14 -6.33 32.55
C VAL A 96 -3.53 -5.74 32.36
N ILE A 97 -3.71 -4.44 32.62
CA ILE A 97 -4.97 -3.71 32.39
C ILE A 97 -5.40 -3.86 30.93
N SER A 98 -4.48 -3.64 29.99
CA SER A 98 -4.79 -3.74 28.55
C SER A 98 -5.17 -5.16 28.12
N HIS A 99 -4.62 -6.19 28.76
CA HIS A 99 -4.99 -7.58 28.50
C HIS A 99 -6.42 -7.86 28.99
N TYR A 100 -6.72 -7.48 30.23
CA TYR A 100 -8.04 -7.58 30.82
C TYR A 100 -9.11 -6.88 29.97
N GLU A 101 -8.89 -5.61 29.61
CA GLU A 101 -9.81 -4.83 28.78
C GLU A 101 -9.98 -5.40 27.36
N TYR A 102 -8.95 -6.03 26.82
CA TYR A 102 -9.02 -6.66 25.50
C TYR A 102 -9.91 -7.89 25.54
N ILE A 103 -9.66 -8.82 26.48
CA ILE A 103 -10.46 -10.05 26.59
C ILE A 103 -11.93 -9.67 26.72
N ARG A 104 -12.29 -8.73 27.62
CA ARG A 104 -13.68 -8.28 27.84
C ARG A 104 -14.37 -7.63 26.64
N ARG A 105 -13.62 -7.19 25.62
CA ARG A 105 -14.18 -6.60 24.40
C ARG A 105 -14.25 -7.59 23.24
N MET A 106 -13.73 -8.79 23.40
CA MET A 106 -13.59 -9.78 22.34
C MET A 106 -14.40 -11.04 22.69
N PRO A 107 -15.71 -11.10 22.37
CA PRO A 107 -16.53 -12.29 22.63
C PRO A 107 -15.99 -13.60 22.03
N GLY A 108 -15.14 -13.51 20.99
CA GLY A 108 -14.47 -14.66 20.39
C GLY A 108 -13.17 -15.12 21.07
N ASP A 109 -12.69 -14.42 22.11
CA ASP A 109 -11.52 -14.87 22.87
C ASP A 109 -11.89 -16.08 23.75
N PRO A 110 -11.07 -17.16 23.80
CA PRO A 110 -11.35 -18.33 24.64
C PRO A 110 -11.55 -18.01 26.12
N HIS A 111 -10.94 -16.93 26.62
CA HIS A 111 -11.05 -16.51 28.02
C HIS A 111 -12.23 -15.57 28.27
N TYR A 112 -12.91 -15.07 27.22
CA TYR A 112 -14.02 -14.13 27.35
C TYR A 112 -15.13 -14.61 28.30
N PRO A 113 -15.63 -15.86 28.22
CA PRO A 113 -16.71 -16.32 29.10
C PRO A 113 -16.36 -16.24 30.58
N ALA A 114 -15.09 -16.48 30.92
CA ALA A 114 -14.59 -16.39 32.28
C ALA A 114 -14.37 -14.94 32.72
N VAL A 115 -13.87 -14.07 31.84
CA VAL A 115 -13.40 -12.72 32.23
C VAL A 115 -14.46 -11.63 32.10
N LYS A 116 -15.49 -11.80 31.26
CA LYS A 116 -16.44 -10.73 30.91
C LYS A 116 -17.07 -10.03 32.13
N ASP A 117 -17.37 -10.80 33.18
CA ASP A 117 -18.01 -10.35 34.42
C ASP A 117 -17.02 -10.22 35.60
N MET A 118 -15.75 -10.57 35.42
CA MET A 118 -14.73 -10.44 36.47
C MET A 118 -14.31 -8.99 36.66
N THR A 119 -14.03 -8.61 37.90
CA THR A 119 -13.27 -7.41 38.22
C THR A 119 -11.79 -7.57 37.83
N LEU A 120 -11.04 -6.46 37.77
CA LEU A 120 -9.61 -6.52 37.48
C LEU A 120 -8.82 -7.21 38.60
N GLU A 121 -9.23 -7.05 39.86
CA GLU A 121 -8.64 -7.72 41.01
C GLU A 121 -8.80 -9.24 40.91
N GLU A 122 -10.02 -9.73 40.65
CA GLU A 122 -10.28 -11.16 40.45
C GLU A 122 -9.53 -11.72 39.25
N PHE A 123 -9.44 -10.96 38.16
CA PHE A 123 -8.65 -11.35 36.98
C PHE A 123 -7.17 -11.52 37.34
N SER A 124 -6.62 -10.57 38.11
CA SER A 124 -5.24 -10.59 38.56
C SER A 124 -4.98 -11.75 39.50
N GLN A 125 -5.90 -12.08 40.40
CA GLN A 125 -5.77 -13.23 41.31
C GLN A 125 -5.92 -14.59 40.60
N LYS A 126 -6.84 -14.72 39.62
CA LYS A 126 -7.20 -16.03 39.04
C LYS A 126 -6.44 -16.38 37.76
N LEU A 127 -6.35 -15.45 36.82
CA LEU A 127 -5.89 -15.73 35.45
C LEU A 127 -4.47 -15.27 35.18
N THR A 128 -3.92 -14.38 36.00
CA THR A 128 -2.47 -14.14 35.98
C THR A 128 -1.71 -15.17 36.82
N ALA A 129 -2.38 -16.03 37.60
CA ALA A 129 -1.75 -16.96 38.55
C ALA A 129 -0.89 -18.09 37.93
N GLY A 130 -1.02 -18.39 36.63
CA GLY A 130 -0.27 -19.45 35.95
C GLY A 130 1.08 -18.99 35.36
N LYS A 131 1.93 -19.95 34.97
CA LYS A 131 3.25 -19.73 34.32
C LYS A 131 3.19 -18.89 33.02
N VAL A 132 2.01 -18.75 32.42
CA VAL A 132 1.79 -18.01 31.16
C VAL A 132 1.26 -16.58 31.43
N GLY A 133 0.79 -16.29 32.64
CA GLY A 133 0.18 -15.02 33.03
C GLY A 133 1.11 -14.09 33.83
N LYS A 134 1.91 -14.64 34.76
CA LYS A 134 2.90 -13.91 35.56
C LYS A 134 4.16 -13.62 34.75
N ASN A 135 4.73 -12.43 34.94
CA ASN A 135 6.03 -12.05 34.38
C ASN A 135 6.21 -12.41 32.89
N ILE A 136 5.13 -12.24 32.10
CA ILE A 136 5.08 -12.75 30.72
C ILE A 136 6.17 -12.11 29.85
N GLN A 137 6.54 -10.86 30.10
CA GLN A 137 7.56 -10.19 29.29
C GLN A 137 8.92 -10.86 29.51
N THR A 138 9.26 -11.14 30.77
CA THR A 138 10.49 -11.83 31.19
C THR A 138 10.62 -13.20 30.55
N TYR A 139 9.57 -14.03 30.63
CA TYR A 139 9.61 -15.37 30.02
C TYR A 139 9.73 -15.31 28.50
N HIS A 140 9.01 -14.42 27.82
CA HIS A 140 9.07 -14.30 26.37
C HIS A 140 10.46 -13.84 25.89
N VAL A 141 11.06 -12.88 26.58
CA VAL A 141 12.39 -12.36 26.24
C VAL A 141 13.47 -13.41 26.56
N ALA A 142 13.43 -14.06 27.72
CA ALA A 142 14.38 -15.12 28.07
C ALA A 142 14.40 -16.25 27.04
N LYS A 143 13.22 -16.67 26.54
CA LYS A 143 13.10 -17.75 25.55
C LYS A 143 13.76 -17.50 24.20
N THR A 144 14.02 -16.23 23.87
CA THR A 144 14.73 -15.91 22.61
C THR A 144 16.23 -16.20 22.68
N LEU A 145 16.80 -16.24 23.88
CA LEU A 145 18.19 -16.64 24.11
C LEU A 145 18.30 -18.10 24.58
N ARG A 146 17.40 -18.53 25.49
CA ARG A 146 17.35 -19.90 25.99
C ARG A 146 15.92 -20.44 25.95
N PHE A 147 15.65 -21.31 24.97
CA PHE A 147 14.31 -21.84 24.74
C PHE A 147 13.75 -22.66 25.93
N ASP A 148 14.57 -23.57 26.46
CA ASP A 148 14.21 -24.40 27.61
C ASP A 148 14.59 -23.70 28.93
N LEU A 149 13.55 -23.29 29.66
CA LEU A 149 13.65 -22.62 30.96
C LEU A 149 13.28 -23.55 32.12
N ASP A 150 13.02 -24.83 31.86
CA ASP A 150 12.63 -25.76 32.92
C ASP A 150 13.79 -25.97 33.91
N GLY A 151 13.43 -26.07 35.19
CA GLY A 151 14.40 -26.21 36.30
C GLY A 151 15.09 -24.93 36.73
N LEU A 152 14.87 -23.80 36.04
CA LEU A 152 15.45 -22.50 36.42
C LEU A 152 14.60 -21.76 37.46
N THR A 153 15.28 -21.04 38.35
CA THR A 153 14.68 -20.11 39.30
C THR A 153 14.20 -18.84 38.60
N PRO A 154 13.21 -18.11 39.17
CA PRO A 154 12.77 -16.82 38.66
C PRO A 154 13.89 -15.81 38.40
N THR A 155 14.89 -15.75 39.30
CA THR A 155 16.04 -14.86 39.19
C THR A 155 16.95 -15.24 38.02
N GLU A 156 17.24 -16.53 37.83
CA GLU A 156 18.04 -16.99 36.67
C GLU A 156 17.35 -16.66 35.34
N ILE A 157 16.02 -16.80 35.28
CA ILE A 157 15.23 -16.46 34.09
C ILE A 157 15.28 -14.96 33.81
N LEU A 158 15.21 -14.11 34.84
CA LEU A 158 15.36 -12.67 34.69
C LEU A 158 16.74 -12.28 34.17
N GLU A 159 17.81 -12.90 34.67
CA GLU A 159 19.17 -12.63 34.18
C GLU A 159 19.34 -13.06 32.72
N ILE A 160 18.77 -14.21 32.32
CA ILE A 160 18.73 -14.62 30.91
C ILE A 160 17.93 -13.61 30.07
N ALA A 161 16.81 -13.09 30.58
CA ALA A 161 16.03 -12.09 29.87
C ALA A 161 16.81 -10.79 29.68
N LYS A 162 17.54 -10.32 30.70
CA LYS A 162 18.41 -9.14 30.61
C LYS A 162 19.54 -9.37 29.59
N GLU A 163 20.24 -10.49 29.66
CA GLU A 163 21.29 -10.84 28.70
C GLU A 163 20.74 -10.90 27.28
N SER A 164 19.54 -11.44 27.12
CA SER A 164 18.84 -11.48 25.84
C SER A 164 18.60 -10.07 25.30
N LEU A 165 18.04 -9.14 26.10
CA LEU A 165 17.82 -7.76 25.67
C LEU A 165 19.11 -7.04 25.23
N ASP A 166 20.25 -7.37 25.84
CA ASP A 166 21.53 -6.77 25.45
C ASP A 166 21.95 -7.17 24.02
N GLN A 167 21.50 -8.31 23.53
CA GLN A 167 21.75 -8.82 22.18
C GLN A 167 20.68 -8.40 21.17
N PHE A 168 19.56 -7.80 21.61
CA PHE A 168 18.51 -7.37 20.70
C PHE A 168 18.98 -6.20 19.85
N ALA A 169 18.63 -6.26 18.57
CA ALA A 169 18.82 -5.15 17.65
C ALA A 169 17.97 -3.96 18.09
N PHE A 170 16.75 -4.21 18.55
CA PHE A 170 15.80 -3.18 18.94
C PHE A 170 14.95 -3.60 20.14
N VAL A 171 14.81 -2.68 21.09
CA VAL A 171 13.91 -2.78 22.24
C VAL A 171 13.11 -1.47 22.31
N GLY A 172 11.85 -1.51 21.88
CA GLY A 172 10.94 -0.36 21.93
C GLY A 172 10.09 -0.32 23.20
N LEU A 173 9.51 0.84 23.49
CA LEU A 173 8.59 1.05 24.61
C LEU A 173 7.25 1.58 24.09
N VAL A 174 6.14 0.99 24.53
CA VAL A 174 4.78 1.45 24.17
C VAL A 174 4.56 2.90 24.61
N GLU A 175 5.09 3.29 25.76
CA GLU A 175 4.93 4.63 26.35
C GLU A 175 5.64 5.71 25.52
N ARG A 176 6.69 5.33 24.78
CA ARG A 176 7.45 6.18 23.87
C ARG A 176 7.41 5.64 22.44
N PHE A 177 6.22 5.22 21.97
CA PHE A 177 6.11 4.46 20.72
C PHE A 177 6.62 5.22 19.49
N GLN A 178 6.34 6.52 19.35
CA GLN A 178 6.86 7.31 18.20
C GLN A 178 8.40 7.37 18.22
N ASP A 179 8.99 7.62 19.39
CA ASP A 179 10.45 7.63 19.57
C ASP A 179 11.05 6.23 19.33
N SER A 180 10.31 5.17 19.68
CA SER A 180 10.68 3.79 19.38
C SER A 180 10.71 3.52 17.89
N LEU A 181 9.77 4.07 17.11
CA LEU A 181 9.78 3.95 15.66
C LEU A 181 10.93 4.75 15.02
N PHE A 182 11.27 5.92 15.57
CA PHE A 182 12.46 6.67 15.15
C PHE A 182 13.76 5.91 15.40
N LEU A 183 13.90 5.31 16.58
CA LEU A 183 15.06 4.48 16.89
C LEU A 183 15.15 3.26 15.96
N LEU A 184 14.02 2.62 15.64
CA LEU A 184 13.96 1.52 14.66
C LEU A 184 14.42 1.97 13.26
N SER A 185 13.92 3.11 12.78
CA SER A 185 14.34 3.71 11.51
C SER A 185 15.83 4.00 11.48
N TYR A 186 16.38 4.58 12.55
CA TYR A 186 17.82 4.86 12.67
C TYR A 186 18.67 3.59 12.62
N ILE A 187 18.34 2.58 13.44
CA ILE A 187 19.08 1.32 13.53
C ILE A 187 19.16 0.67 12.15
N PHE A 188 18.03 0.49 11.47
CA PHE A 188 17.99 -0.23 10.21
C PHE A 188 18.24 0.66 8.97
N GLY A 189 18.36 1.97 9.13
CA GLY A 189 18.39 2.93 8.01
C GLY A 189 17.12 2.87 7.16
N TRP A 190 15.96 2.71 7.81
CA TRP A 190 14.67 2.74 7.15
C TRP A 190 14.13 4.17 7.07
N LYS A 191 13.23 4.43 6.11
CA LYS A 191 12.53 5.71 6.00
C LYS A 191 11.86 6.05 7.35
N PRO A 192 11.80 7.32 7.77
CA PRO A 192 11.20 7.69 9.06
C PRO A 192 9.77 7.16 9.20
N ILE A 193 9.54 6.32 10.21
CA ILE A 193 8.22 5.73 10.44
C ILE A 193 7.42 6.66 11.36
N LEU A 194 6.36 7.25 10.82
CA LEU A 194 5.40 8.05 11.58
C LEU A 194 4.24 7.19 12.08
N ASN A 195 3.87 7.38 13.35
CA ASN A 195 2.74 6.72 13.99
C ASN A 195 1.40 7.33 13.53
N SER A 196 1.07 7.14 12.26
CA SER A 196 -0.21 7.52 11.66
C SER A 196 -1.31 6.46 11.90
N ARG A 197 -0.90 5.22 12.21
CA ARG A 197 -1.80 4.07 12.44
C ARG A 197 -2.31 4.03 13.88
N LYS A 198 -3.19 4.96 14.26
CA LYS A 198 -3.96 4.88 15.52
C LYS A 198 -5.06 3.80 15.49
N GLU A 199 -4.92 2.78 14.65
CA GLU A 199 -5.95 1.75 14.39
C GLU A 199 -6.34 0.93 15.64
N ASN A 200 -5.52 0.93 16.69
CA ASN A 200 -5.74 0.14 17.90
C ASN A 200 -5.51 0.90 19.22
N ALA A 201 -5.54 2.24 19.20
CA ALA A 201 -5.49 3.03 20.44
C ALA A 201 -6.79 2.83 21.21
N ALA A 202 -6.88 1.74 21.97
CA ALA A 202 -7.92 1.60 22.97
C ALA A 202 -7.81 2.82 23.89
N LYS A 203 -8.87 3.63 23.97
CA LYS A 203 -9.05 4.61 25.04
C LYS A 203 -9.21 3.80 26.33
N SER A 204 -8.12 3.32 26.91
CA SER A 204 -8.17 2.75 28.25
C SER A 204 -8.61 3.90 29.16
N LYS A 205 -9.83 3.79 29.67
CA LYS A 205 -10.49 4.80 30.49
C LYS A 205 -10.06 4.71 31.95
N LYS A 206 -9.34 3.65 32.34
CA LYS A 206 -8.83 3.47 33.70
C LYS A 206 -7.34 3.73 33.72
N SER A 207 -6.97 4.90 34.24
CA SER A 207 -5.58 5.16 34.59
C SER A 207 -5.17 4.35 35.83
N GLU A 208 -3.87 4.10 36.01
CA GLU A 208 -3.32 3.46 37.21
C GLU A 208 -3.79 4.16 38.51
N SER A 209 -4.04 5.47 38.44
CA SER A 209 -4.55 6.29 39.55
C SER A 209 -5.99 5.97 39.99
N GLU A 210 -6.73 5.17 39.22
CA GLU A 210 -8.11 4.77 39.52
C GLU A 210 -8.21 3.35 40.12
N LEU A 211 -7.07 2.68 40.36
CA LEU A 211 -7.03 1.34 40.95
C LEU A 211 -7.06 1.41 42.48
N SER A 212 -7.71 0.43 43.13
CA SER A 212 -7.55 0.25 44.57
C SER A 212 -6.12 -0.19 44.89
N ALA A 213 -5.60 0.21 46.06
CA ALA A 213 -4.29 -0.23 46.52
C ALA A 213 -4.16 -1.77 46.51
N SER A 214 -5.21 -2.48 46.96
CA SER A 214 -5.24 -3.95 46.96
C SER A 214 -5.09 -4.56 45.55
N THR A 215 -5.74 -3.95 44.54
CA THR A 215 -5.64 -4.44 43.15
C THR A 215 -4.23 -4.21 42.61
N LEU A 216 -3.65 -3.04 42.88
CA LEU A 216 -2.31 -2.68 42.41
C LEU A 216 -1.25 -3.60 43.01
N GLU A 217 -1.30 -3.85 44.31
CA GLU A 217 -0.38 -4.76 45.01
C GLU A 217 -0.41 -6.16 44.38
N VAL A 218 -1.59 -6.74 44.16
CA VAL A 218 -1.72 -8.07 43.52
C VAL A 218 -1.13 -8.08 42.11
N ILE A 219 -1.31 -7.02 41.32
CA ILE A 219 -0.73 -6.94 39.97
C ILE A 219 0.80 -6.87 40.05
N GLN A 220 1.34 -6.02 40.94
CA GLN A 220 2.78 -5.84 41.12
C GLN A 220 3.45 -7.13 41.61
N GLU A 221 2.86 -7.84 42.57
CA GLU A 221 3.36 -9.15 43.02
C GLU A 221 3.43 -10.17 41.87
N ASN A 222 2.45 -10.16 40.98
CA ASN A 222 2.42 -11.07 39.82
C ASN A 222 3.32 -10.62 38.65
N THR A 223 3.90 -9.43 38.72
CA THR A 223 4.70 -8.82 37.64
C THR A 223 6.06 -8.29 38.11
N GLN A 224 6.54 -8.73 39.28
CA GLN A 224 7.78 -8.26 39.89
C GLN A 224 9.01 -8.35 38.96
N LEU A 225 9.18 -9.47 38.25
CA LEU A 225 10.30 -9.63 37.31
C LEU A 225 10.12 -8.76 36.07
N ASP A 226 8.88 -8.62 35.59
CA ASP A 226 8.57 -7.75 34.45
C ASP A 226 8.86 -6.29 34.77
N HIS A 227 8.67 -5.84 36.02
CA HIS A 227 9.07 -4.50 36.45
C HIS A 227 10.57 -4.31 36.36
N GLU A 228 11.35 -5.24 36.89
CA GLU A 228 12.81 -5.17 36.84
C GLU A 228 13.34 -5.23 35.41
N LEU A 229 12.79 -6.13 34.58
CA LEU A 229 13.10 -6.21 33.16
C LEU A 229 12.74 -4.93 32.41
N TYR A 230 11.56 -4.35 32.68
CA TYR A 230 11.11 -3.12 32.03
C TYR A 230 12.02 -1.94 32.38
N HIS A 231 12.43 -1.82 33.65
CA HIS A 231 13.43 -0.82 34.05
C HIS A 231 14.75 -1.02 33.30
N TYR A 232 15.24 -2.25 33.21
CA TYR A 232 16.46 -2.57 32.46
C TYR A 232 16.33 -2.22 30.97
N ALA A 233 15.20 -2.56 30.35
CA ALA A 233 14.87 -2.27 28.96
C ALA A 233 14.71 -0.77 28.66
N ARG A 234 14.29 0.01 29.65
CA ARG A 234 14.24 1.47 29.56
C ARG A 234 15.65 2.06 29.51
N GLU A 235 16.61 1.53 30.27
CA GLU A 235 18.00 2.00 30.27
C GLU A 235 18.74 1.79 28.93
N ILE A 236 18.80 0.54 28.42
CA ILE A 236 18.14 0.27 27.12
C ILE A 236 17.96 1.40 26.12
N PHE A 237 16.67 1.62 25.98
CA PHE A 237 16.05 2.52 25.08
C PHE A 237 16.60 3.94 25.22
N GLU A 238 16.67 4.47 26.44
CA GLU A 238 17.12 5.84 26.69
C GLU A 238 18.56 6.06 26.21
N SER A 239 19.49 5.16 26.57
CA SER A 239 20.88 5.25 26.11
C SER A 239 20.97 5.21 24.58
N ARG A 240 20.30 4.26 23.92
CA ARG A 240 20.35 4.15 22.45
C ARG A 240 19.64 5.31 21.75
N TYR A 241 18.57 5.83 22.33
CA TYR A 241 17.84 6.97 21.79
C TYR A 241 18.65 8.26 21.92
N GLU A 242 19.30 8.50 23.06
CA GLU A 242 20.22 9.63 23.24
C GLU A 242 21.40 9.55 22.27
N ASP A 243 22.03 8.38 22.12
CA ASP A 243 23.10 8.15 21.16
C ASP A 243 22.64 8.47 19.72
N MET A 244 21.44 8.01 19.33
CA MET A 244 20.84 8.33 18.03
C MET A 244 20.67 9.85 17.86
N ILE A 245 20.07 10.54 18.83
CA ILE A 245 19.82 11.98 18.73
C ILE A 245 21.13 12.76 18.62
N GLN A 246 22.16 12.40 19.39
CA GLN A 246 23.48 13.03 19.31
C GLN A 246 24.14 12.77 17.96
N ASP A 247 24.09 11.54 17.44
CA ASP A 247 24.65 11.19 16.13
C ASP A 247 23.95 11.96 15.00
N LEU A 248 22.61 11.93 14.97
CA LEU A 248 21.82 12.66 13.97
C LEU A 248 22.06 14.17 14.05
N ALA A 249 22.05 14.77 15.24
CA ALA A 249 22.32 16.20 15.40
C ALA A 249 23.74 16.57 14.96
N LYS A 250 24.73 15.73 15.24
CA LYS A 250 26.12 15.92 14.81
C LYS A 250 26.27 15.86 13.29
N GLN A 251 25.60 14.91 12.64
CA GLN A 251 25.70 14.70 11.19
C GLN A 251 24.87 15.72 10.40
N TYR A 252 23.67 16.05 10.88
CA TYR A 252 22.64 16.74 10.09
C TYR A 252 22.14 18.06 10.70
N GLY A 253 22.45 18.35 11.97
CA GLY A 253 21.90 19.50 12.71
C GLY A 253 22.24 20.88 12.16
N ASN A 254 23.33 21.00 11.41
CA ASN A 254 23.77 22.28 10.81
C ASN A 254 23.23 22.53 9.39
N GLN A 255 22.46 21.60 8.81
CA GLN A 255 22.01 21.67 7.41
C GLN A 255 20.60 22.26 7.21
N ASN A 256 19.98 22.85 8.25
CA ASN A 256 18.60 23.37 8.24
C ASN A 256 18.39 24.67 7.42
N GLY A 257 19.05 24.80 6.26
CA GLY A 257 18.97 25.97 5.38
C GLY A 257 18.19 25.78 4.07
N SER A 258 17.63 24.60 3.76
CA SER A 258 16.87 24.41 2.51
C SER A 258 15.36 24.27 2.76
N GLU A 259 14.61 25.24 2.24
CA GLU A 259 13.16 25.33 2.21
C GLU A 259 12.47 24.02 1.82
N THR A 260 11.72 23.42 2.74
CA THR A 260 10.71 22.40 2.43
C THR A 260 9.33 22.96 2.75
N ASN A 261 8.50 23.13 1.72
CA ASN A 261 7.09 23.45 1.80
C ASN A 261 6.31 22.27 2.43
N LEU A 262 6.34 22.13 3.75
CA LEU A 262 5.48 21.23 4.51
C LEU A 262 4.72 22.04 5.56
N SER A 263 3.41 21.80 5.65
CA SER A 263 2.40 22.62 6.32
C SER A 263 2.35 22.52 7.85
N GLU A 264 3.40 22.03 8.50
CA GLU A 264 3.57 22.04 9.96
C GLU A 264 5.05 22.23 10.29
N PRO A 265 5.44 22.84 11.43
CA PRO A 265 6.85 22.94 11.81
C PRO A 265 7.43 21.54 11.90
N ALA A 266 8.21 21.16 10.88
CA ALA A 266 8.74 19.81 10.74
C ALA A 266 9.60 19.50 11.96
N ASP A 267 9.22 18.47 12.72
CA ASP A 267 10.04 17.91 13.78
C ASP A 267 11.43 17.63 13.20
N PRO A 268 12.50 18.30 13.69
CA PRO A 268 13.83 18.21 13.09
C PRO A 268 14.35 16.76 13.07
N ARG A 269 13.86 15.91 13.98
CA ARG A 269 14.19 14.48 14.01
C ARG A 269 13.73 13.75 12.75
N VAL A 270 12.56 14.12 12.20
CA VAL A 270 12.04 13.52 10.97
C VAL A 270 12.94 13.89 9.78
N LEU A 271 13.37 15.15 9.71
CA LEU A 271 14.29 15.64 8.67
C LEU A 271 15.63 14.93 8.75
N TRP A 272 16.25 14.86 9.94
CA TRP A 272 17.53 14.18 10.13
C TRP A 272 17.45 12.68 9.83
N LEU A 273 16.34 12.02 10.22
CA LEU A 273 16.15 10.61 9.89
C LEU A 273 15.93 10.36 8.40
N ASP A 274 15.28 11.29 7.67
CA ASP A 274 15.13 11.17 6.22
C ASP A 274 16.48 11.34 5.52
N GLN A 275 17.31 12.29 5.96
CA GLN A 275 18.69 12.44 5.48
C GLN A 275 19.55 11.20 5.80
N HIS A 276 19.44 10.67 7.02
CA HIS A 276 20.08 9.41 7.42
C HIS A 276 19.65 8.25 6.53
N TYR A 277 18.35 8.09 6.27
CA TYR A 277 17.83 7.08 5.36
C TYR A 277 18.40 7.24 3.93
N GLN A 278 18.47 8.45 3.41
CA GLN A 278 19.06 8.73 2.09
C GLN A 278 20.54 8.34 2.04
N GLN A 279 21.33 8.73 3.04
CA GLN A 279 22.75 8.39 3.12
C GLN A 279 22.95 6.88 3.25
N ARG A 280 22.22 6.24 4.16
CA ARG A 280 22.23 4.78 4.37
C ARG A 280 21.89 4.02 3.10
N TYR A 281 20.98 4.54 2.28
CA TYR A 281 20.65 3.96 0.98
C TYR A 281 21.80 4.10 -0.02
N ALA A 282 22.38 5.30 -0.12
CA ALA A 282 23.50 5.58 -1.02
C ALA A 282 24.71 4.68 -0.71
N ASP A 283 25.02 4.47 0.57
CA ASP A 283 26.15 3.65 1.04
C ASP A 283 26.01 2.17 0.67
N LEU A 284 24.80 1.68 0.39
CA LEU A 284 24.58 0.33 -0.11
C LEU A 284 25.02 0.14 -1.58
N HIS A 285 25.35 1.23 -2.29
CA HIS A 285 25.84 1.24 -3.68
C HIS A 285 25.00 0.36 -4.63
N ARG A 286 23.68 0.36 -4.45
CA ARG A 286 22.78 -0.47 -5.27
C ARG A 286 22.68 0.14 -6.67
N PRO A 287 22.93 -0.64 -7.74
CA PRO A 287 22.79 -0.13 -9.10
C PRO A 287 21.32 0.19 -9.38
N ALA A 288 21.05 1.42 -9.84
CA ALA A 288 19.71 1.83 -10.23
C ALA A 288 19.36 1.23 -11.61
N PRO A 289 18.29 0.43 -11.73
CA PRO A 289 17.86 -0.11 -13.02
C PRO A 289 17.36 0.99 -13.96
N LYS A 290 17.43 0.74 -15.28
CA LYS A 290 16.88 1.63 -16.31
C LYS A 290 15.36 1.54 -16.45
N SER A 291 14.79 0.41 -16.05
CA SER A 291 13.36 0.15 -15.97
C SER A 291 13.04 -0.56 -14.66
N LEU A 292 11.94 -0.20 -14.01
CA LEU A 292 11.52 -0.75 -12.73
C LEU A 292 10.02 -1.06 -12.74
N LEU A 293 9.64 -2.21 -12.20
CA LEU A 293 8.27 -2.53 -11.83
C LEU A 293 8.21 -2.67 -10.31
N TYR A 294 7.36 -1.88 -9.67
CA TYR A 294 7.05 -1.99 -8.25
C TYR A 294 5.58 -2.39 -8.11
N ASP A 295 5.34 -3.62 -7.67
CA ASP A 295 4.03 -4.26 -7.63
C ASP A 295 3.45 -4.36 -6.21
N PHE A 296 3.96 -3.53 -5.30
CA PHE A 296 3.60 -3.49 -3.88
C PHE A 296 3.86 -4.80 -3.10
N ARG A 297 4.51 -5.82 -3.68
CA ARG A 297 5.05 -6.96 -2.92
C ARG A 297 6.38 -6.63 -2.27
N GLU A 298 7.18 -5.78 -2.91
CA GLU A 298 8.46 -5.26 -2.42
C GLU A 298 8.36 -4.50 -1.08
N PRO A 299 9.49 -4.31 -0.36
CA PRO A 299 9.57 -3.39 0.77
C PRO A 299 9.09 -1.98 0.40
N LEU A 300 8.23 -1.41 1.23
CA LEU A 300 7.72 -0.06 1.11
C LEU A 300 8.78 0.96 1.49
N ARG A 301 9.31 1.64 0.47
CA ARG A 301 10.16 2.83 0.62
C ARG A 301 9.34 4.04 0.28
N GLY A 302 8.67 4.62 1.27
CA GLY A 302 7.69 5.67 1.02
C GLY A 302 6.79 5.93 2.21
N ALA A 303 5.93 6.93 2.11
CA ALA A 303 5.02 7.33 3.18
C ALA A 303 3.57 7.44 2.69
N GLY A 304 2.63 7.52 3.64
CA GLY A 304 1.21 7.74 3.31
C GLY A 304 0.51 6.55 2.65
N TRP A 305 0.97 5.33 2.90
CA TRP A 305 0.31 4.10 2.42
C TRP A 305 -0.28 3.30 3.59
N GLN A 306 -1.46 2.75 3.34
CA GLN A 306 -2.05 1.73 4.20
C GLN A 306 -1.29 0.40 4.10
N ARG A 307 -1.59 -0.51 5.03
CA ARG A 307 -1.02 -1.87 5.03
C ARG A 307 -1.23 -2.57 3.69
N ARG A 308 -0.27 -3.42 3.30
CA ARG A 308 -0.34 -4.28 2.12
C ARG A 308 -1.51 -5.25 2.21
N GLU A 309 -2.22 -5.40 1.10
CA GLU A 309 -3.27 -6.41 0.93
C GLU A 309 -2.81 -7.42 -0.13
N CYS A 310 -2.87 -8.71 0.20
CA CYS A 310 -2.46 -9.81 -0.68
C CYS A 310 -3.58 -10.86 -0.75
N PRO A 311 -4.64 -10.63 -1.54
CA PRO A 311 -5.70 -11.61 -1.73
C PRO A 311 -5.16 -12.82 -2.49
N ALA A 312 -5.64 -14.03 -2.18
CA ALA A 312 -5.10 -15.28 -2.73
C ALA A 312 -5.04 -15.35 -4.27
N ASN A 313 -5.97 -14.67 -4.97
CA ASN A 313 -6.10 -14.71 -6.42
C ASN A 313 -5.91 -13.34 -7.09
N HIS A 314 -5.37 -12.35 -6.39
CA HIS A 314 -5.21 -11.00 -6.92
C HIS A 314 -3.80 -10.45 -6.61
N PRO A 315 -3.25 -9.58 -7.48
CA PRO A 315 -2.00 -8.90 -7.19
C PRO A 315 -2.05 -8.17 -5.86
N ALA A 316 -0.89 -8.06 -5.20
CA ALA A 316 -0.78 -7.24 -4.01
C ALA A 316 -1.13 -5.78 -4.33
N TYR A 317 -1.71 -5.07 -3.37
CA TYR A 317 -2.04 -3.67 -3.53
C TYR A 317 -1.97 -2.93 -2.20
N ARG A 318 -1.95 -1.60 -2.28
CA ARG A 318 -2.07 -0.70 -1.14
C ARG A 318 -3.03 0.43 -1.46
N TRP A 319 -3.81 0.81 -0.46
CA TRP A 319 -4.54 2.07 -0.46
C TRP A 319 -3.61 3.22 -0.09
N MET A 320 -3.75 4.36 -0.75
CA MET A 320 -3.28 5.64 -0.22
C MET A 320 -3.95 5.90 1.13
N GLY A 321 -3.26 6.56 2.06
CA GLY A 321 -3.81 6.98 3.35
C GLY A 321 -2.90 6.71 4.54
N PRO A 322 -3.21 7.28 5.73
CA PRO A 322 -4.43 8.02 6.03
C PRO A 322 -4.39 9.51 5.62
N THR A 323 -3.26 9.99 5.09
CA THR A 323 -3.12 11.35 4.55
C THR A 323 -3.58 11.40 3.09
N THR A 324 -3.74 12.62 2.57
CA THR A 324 -4.07 12.88 1.17
C THR A 324 -2.91 12.67 0.20
N VAL A 325 -1.70 12.51 0.74
CA VAL A 325 -0.46 12.31 -0.02
C VAL A 325 0.15 10.97 0.33
N SER A 326 0.62 10.25 -0.70
CA SER A 326 1.40 9.03 -0.60
C SER A 326 2.64 9.15 -1.49
N SER A 327 3.80 8.69 -1.03
CA SER A 327 5.05 8.73 -1.80
C SER A 327 5.73 7.38 -1.90
N LEU A 328 6.51 7.18 -2.96
CA LEU A 328 7.38 6.02 -3.19
C LEU A 328 8.75 6.49 -3.65
N ASP A 329 9.79 6.02 -2.98
CA ASP A 329 11.19 6.23 -3.28
C ASP A 329 11.68 5.08 -4.16
N LEU A 330 11.73 5.31 -5.47
CA LEU A 330 12.05 4.29 -6.47
C LEU A 330 13.50 4.45 -6.97
N PRO A 331 14.35 3.42 -6.86
CA PRO A 331 15.70 3.47 -7.42
C PRO A 331 15.60 3.27 -8.93
N ILE A 332 15.60 4.38 -9.69
CA ILE A 332 15.61 4.37 -11.15
C ILE A 332 16.82 5.17 -11.63
N ALA A 333 17.46 4.71 -12.70
CA ALA A 333 18.60 5.39 -13.29
C ALA A 333 18.21 6.80 -13.75
N THR A 334 19.02 7.79 -13.40
CA THR A 334 18.80 9.21 -13.72
C THR A 334 19.70 9.73 -14.83
N ASP A 335 20.71 8.95 -15.23
CA ASP A 335 21.71 9.25 -16.27
C ASP A 335 21.26 8.85 -17.69
N LEU A 336 19.95 8.81 -17.93
CA LEU A 336 19.37 8.36 -19.19
C LEU A 336 19.31 9.50 -20.21
N SER A 337 19.58 9.19 -21.49
CA SER A 337 19.49 10.15 -22.61
C SER A 337 18.07 10.38 -23.13
N THR A 338 17.04 9.90 -22.43
CA THR A 338 15.64 10.06 -22.78
C THR A 338 14.82 10.32 -21.53
N ASP A 339 13.67 10.97 -21.69
CA ASP A 339 12.63 11.03 -20.68
C ASP A 339 12.18 9.63 -20.27
N LEU A 340 11.61 9.56 -19.07
CA LEU A 340 11.00 8.36 -18.50
C LEU A 340 9.48 8.41 -18.67
N MET A 341 8.86 7.24 -18.71
CA MET A 341 7.43 7.03 -18.65
C MET A 341 7.10 6.40 -17.32
N ALA A 342 6.19 7.02 -16.57
CA ALA A 342 5.59 6.41 -15.39
C ALA A 342 4.20 5.88 -15.77
N GLU A 343 3.95 4.60 -15.51
CA GLU A 343 2.66 3.94 -15.71
C GLU A 343 2.21 3.28 -14.43
N PHE A 344 0.94 3.45 -14.06
CA PHE A 344 0.37 2.81 -12.88
C PHE A 344 -1.11 2.50 -13.07
N ARG A 345 -1.62 1.63 -12.21
CA ARG A 345 -3.03 1.23 -12.21
C ARG A 345 -3.68 1.46 -10.87
N ILE A 346 -4.82 2.15 -10.91
CA ILE A 346 -5.78 2.18 -9.82
C ILE A 346 -6.72 0.99 -9.97
N ILE A 347 -6.95 0.28 -8.88
CA ILE A 347 -7.96 -0.78 -8.77
C ILE A 347 -9.05 -0.35 -7.80
N CYS A 348 -10.18 -1.09 -7.77
CA CYS A 348 -11.31 -0.80 -6.90
C CYS A 348 -11.84 0.65 -7.06
N ALA A 349 -11.65 1.25 -8.24
CA ALA A 349 -11.99 2.65 -8.51
C ALA A 349 -13.51 2.92 -8.36
N GLU A 350 -14.35 1.90 -8.54
CA GLU A 350 -15.80 1.92 -8.34
C GLU A 350 -16.22 2.03 -6.88
N LEU A 351 -15.34 1.66 -5.94
CA LEU A 351 -15.60 1.83 -4.51
C LEU A 351 -15.41 3.29 -4.07
N MET A 352 -14.70 4.08 -4.87
CA MET A 352 -14.34 5.46 -4.53
C MET A 352 -15.26 6.49 -5.21
N PRO A 353 -15.62 7.57 -4.51
CA PRO A 353 -16.29 8.72 -5.11
C PRO A 353 -15.50 9.27 -6.31
N PRO A 354 -16.17 9.62 -7.43
CA PRO A 354 -15.49 10.11 -8.62
C PRO A 354 -14.62 11.35 -8.40
N ASP A 355 -14.96 12.22 -7.45
CA ASP A 355 -14.19 13.42 -7.13
C ASP A 355 -12.80 13.10 -6.59
N ILE A 356 -12.64 12.04 -5.79
CA ILE A 356 -11.33 11.60 -5.28
C ILE A 356 -10.45 11.17 -6.45
N LEU A 357 -10.98 10.35 -7.37
CA LEU A 357 -10.25 9.92 -8.56
C LEU A 357 -9.89 11.08 -9.49
N GLN A 358 -10.82 12.03 -9.70
CA GLN A 358 -10.60 13.21 -10.54
C GLN A 358 -9.58 14.18 -9.95
N SER A 359 -9.42 14.20 -8.63
CA SER A 359 -8.42 15.02 -7.94
C SER A 359 -7.00 14.47 -7.98
N LEU A 360 -6.79 13.26 -8.52
CA LEU A 360 -5.49 12.59 -8.55
C LEU A 360 -4.44 13.45 -9.27
N LYS A 361 -3.38 13.78 -8.55
CA LYS A 361 -2.17 14.44 -9.06
C LYS A 361 -0.96 13.55 -8.79
N MET A 362 0.03 13.60 -9.67
CA MET A 362 1.32 12.96 -9.47
C MET A 362 2.42 14.01 -9.60
N ALA A 363 3.45 13.93 -8.77
CA ALA A 363 4.66 14.71 -8.92
C ALA A 363 5.91 13.83 -8.70
N VAL A 364 6.97 14.14 -9.43
CA VAL A 364 8.27 13.45 -9.34
C VAL A 364 9.32 14.41 -8.81
N ASN A 365 9.92 14.10 -7.66
CA ASN A 365 10.84 14.99 -6.93
C ASN A 365 10.28 16.42 -6.73
N GLY A 366 8.96 16.54 -6.57
CA GLY A 366 8.22 17.79 -6.46
C GLY A 366 7.78 18.43 -7.80
N HIS A 367 8.23 17.92 -8.95
CA HIS A 367 7.79 18.40 -10.27
C HIS A 367 6.45 17.77 -10.67
N PRO A 368 5.38 18.57 -10.91
CA PRO A 368 4.08 18.04 -11.33
C PRO A 368 4.18 17.31 -12.67
N ILE A 369 3.56 16.13 -12.75
CA ILE A 369 3.49 15.32 -13.97
C ILE A 369 2.07 15.30 -14.50
N GLN A 370 1.91 15.63 -15.78
CA GLN A 370 0.62 15.51 -16.46
C GLN A 370 0.27 14.04 -16.67
N LEU A 371 -0.93 13.64 -16.24
CA LEU A 371 -1.42 12.27 -16.33
C LEU A 371 -2.44 12.12 -17.46
N ASP A 372 -2.23 11.11 -18.29
CA ASP A 372 -3.20 10.61 -19.27
C ASP A 372 -3.92 9.38 -18.71
N LEU A 373 -5.26 9.40 -18.64
CA LEU A 373 -6.08 8.20 -18.39
C LEU A 373 -6.19 7.39 -19.69
N LEU A 374 -5.37 6.36 -19.85
CA LEU A 374 -5.30 5.57 -21.10
C LEU A 374 -6.42 4.55 -21.23
N HIS A 375 -6.80 3.93 -20.13
CA HIS A 375 -7.79 2.87 -20.12
C HIS A 375 -8.65 2.91 -18.86
N SER A 376 -9.93 2.62 -19.04
CA SER A 376 -10.90 2.49 -17.98
C SER A 376 -11.81 1.30 -18.26
N ASP A 377 -12.03 0.47 -17.24
CA ASP A 377 -13.03 -0.61 -17.23
C ASP A 377 -13.81 -0.61 -15.89
N GLN A 378 -14.58 -1.66 -15.62
CA GLN A 378 -15.31 -1.80 -14.36
C GLN A 378 -14.32 -2.06 -13.21
N GLY A 379 -13.85 -0.95 -12.63
CA GLY A 379 -13.07 -0.90 -11.41
C GLY A 379 -11.58 -0.63 -11.57
N THR A 380 -11.04 -0.65 -12.79
CA THR A 380 -9.64 -0.26 -13.01
C THR A 380 -9.49 1.02 -13.83
N ARG A 381 -8.43 1.77 -13.53
CA ARG A 381 -8.01 2.97 -14.26
C ARG A 381 -6.51 2.88 -14.48
N PHE A 382 -6.08 3.02 -15.74
CA PHE A 382 -4.67 2.98 -16.11
C PHE A 382 -4.21 4.38 -16.50
N PHE A 383 -3.17 4.85 -15.84
CA PHE A 383 -2.60 6.18 -16.05
C PHE A 383 -1.18 6.09 -16.59
N GLN A 384 -0.80 7.06 -17.43
CA GLN A 384 0.58 7.30 -17.84
C GLN A 384 0.95 8.77 -17.69
N GLY A 385 2.22 9.05 -17.41
CA GLY A 385 2.79 10.39 -17.43
C GLY A 385 4.25 10.37 -17.88
N ILE A 386 4.64 11.34 -18.69
CA ILE A 386 6.04 11.53 -19.08
C ILE A 386 6.75 12.25 -17.93
N VAL A 387 7.81 11.65 -17.43
CA VAL A 387 8.71 12.21 -16.43
C VAL A 387 9.90 12.82 -17.18
N PRO A 388 9.96 14.16 -17.29
CA PRO A 388 11.03 14.81 -18.03
C PRO A 388 12.35 14.62 -17.30
N GLN A 389 13.47 14.58 -18.05
CA GLN A 389 14.81 14.53 -17.46
C GLN A 389 15.06 15.63 -16.43
N SER A 390 14.47 16.81 -16.63
CA SER A 390 14.59 17.94 -15.69
C SER A 390 13.94 17.70 -14.32
N ALA A 391 13.04 16.71 -14.20
CA ALA A 391 12.45 16.30 -12.93
C ALA A 391 13.32 15.29 -12.16
N LEU A 392 14.31 14.70 -12.82
CA LEU A 392 15.22 13.74 -12.21
C LEU A 392 16.35 14.49 -11.49
N LYS A 393 16.57 14.16 -10.22
CA LYS A 393 17.64 14.72 -9.39
C LYS A 393 18.73 13.67 -9.20
N PRO A 394 19.99 14.06 -8.96
CA PRO A 394 21.07 13.13 -8.63
C PRO A 394 20.95 12.67 -7.16
N THR A 395 19.80 12.11 -6.81
CA THR A 395 19.49 11.54 -5.49
C THR A 395 19.58 10.01 -5.55
N PRO A 396 19.74 9.33 -4.40
CA PRO A 396 19.88 7.86 -4.38
C PRO A 396 18.66 7.11 -4.94
N PHE A 397 17.51 7.77 -4.99
CA PHE A 397 16.26 7.30 -5.57
C PHE A 397 15.47 8.50 -6.11
N THR A 398 14.46 8.22 -6.93
CA THR A 398 13.49 9.21 -7.42
C THR A 398 12.20 9.08 -6.62
N GLU A 399 11.75 10.18 -6.02
CA GLU A 399 10.49 10.21 -5.28
C GLU A 399 9.32 10.39 -6.25
N PHE A 400 8.37 9.47 -6.22
CA PHE A 400 7.07 9.56 -6.87
C PHE A 400 6.01 9.84 -5.81
N SER A 401 5.34 10.99 -5.90
CA SER A 401 4.28 11.39 -4.98
C SER A 401 2.93 11.41 -5.69
N PHE A 402 1.90 10.95 -5.00
CA PHE A 402 0.52 10.91 -5.43
C PHE A 402 -0.32 11.69 -4.43
N GLN A 403 -1.19 12.57 -4.92
CA GLN A 403 -2.05 13.40 -4.10
C GLN A 403 -3.50 13.31 -4.57
N VAL A 404 -4.41 13.26 -3.61
CA VAL A 404 -5.86 13.45 -3.80
C VAL A 404 -6.32 14.61 -2.91
N ASP A 405 -7.48 15.21 -3.19
CA ASP A 405 -7.95 16.36 -2.40
C ASP A 405 -8.52 15.94 -1.02
N ARG A 406 -8.97 14.69 -0.89
CA ARG A 406 -9.47 14.12 0.37
C ARG A 406 -9.34 12.59 0.41
N VAL A 407 -9.39 12.04 1.62
CA VAL A 407 -9.55 10.60 1.90
C VAL A 407 -10.90 10.34 2.60
N THR A 408 -11.37 9.10 2.58
CA THR A 408 -12.60 8.66 3.27
C THR A 408 -12.46 7.20 3.72
N SER A 409 -13.33 6.68 4.58
CA SER A 409 -13.40 5.24 4.82
C SER A 409 -14.41 4.54 3.93
N LEU A 410 -14.19 3.26 3.64
CA LEU A 410 -15.17 2.43 2.94
C LEU A 410 -16.45 2.30 3.78
N ASN A 411 -16.32 2.19 5.10
CA ASN A 411 -17.45 2.21 6.03
C ASN A 411 -18.30 3.49 5.93
N ALA A 412 -17.68 4.66 5.74
CA ALA A 412 -18.43 5.91 5.58
C ALA A 412 -19.21 5.98 4.27
N LEU A 413 -18.75 5.29 3.22
CA LEU A 413 -19.43 5.19 1.93
C LEU A 413 -20.52 4.10 1.94
N ASN A 414 -20.24 3.00 2.62
CA ASN A 414 -21.14 1.87 2.81
C ASN A 414 -21.05 1.41 4.28
N PRO A 415 -22.04 1.74 5.13
CA PRO A 415 -22.01 1.37 6.56
C PRO A 415 -21.92 -0.13 6.87
N LEU A 416 -22.15 -0.99 5.87
CA LEU A 416 -21.99 -2.45 5.99
C LEU A 416 -20.53 -2.90 5.78
N ASP A 417 -19.67 -2.06 5.21
CA ASP A 417 -18.25 -2.36 5.04
C ASP A 417 -17.54 -2.20 6.39
N PRO A 418 -16.85 -3.23 6.91
CA PRO A 418 -16.17 -3.15 8.20
C PRO A 418 -14.90 -2.29 8.19
N ASP A 419 -14.42 -1.86 7.01
CA ASP A 419 -13.18 -1.10 6.89
C ASP A 419 -13.38 0.38 7.24
N THR A 420 -12.86 0.74 8.41
CA THR A 420 -12.93 2.10 8.98
C THR A 420 -11.68 2.94 8.70
N ARG A 421 -10.68 2.38 8.00
CA ARG A 421 -9.46 3.12 7.65
C ARG A 421 -9.80 4.28 6.72
N SER A 422 -9.14 5.43 6.92
CA SER A 422 -9.20 6.51 5.91
C SER A 422 -8.29 6.16 4.74
N VAL A 423 -8.88 6.00 3.57
CA VAL A 423 -8.24 5.58 2.32
C VAL A 423 -8.50 6.58 1.18
N GLY A 424 -7.52 6.69 0.28
CA GLY A 424 -7.64 7.36 -1.01
C GLY A 424 -7.85 6.34 -2.13
N LEU A 425 -6.97 6.32 -3.13
CA LEU A 425 -7.02 5.34 -4.23
C LEU A 425 -6.19 4.10 -3.94
N ALA A 426 -6.57 2.94 -4.48
CA ALA A 426 -5.82 1.69 -4.36
C ALA A 426 -4.92 1.44 -5.57
N PHE A 427 -3.62 1.21 -5.33
CA PHE A 427 -2.62 0.94 -6.36
C PHE A 427 -2.12 -0.50 -6.24
N ASN A 428 -1.98 -1.18 -7.37
CA ASN A 428 -1.38 -2.52 -7.41
C ASN A 428 -0.08 -2.63 -8.20
N TYR A 429 0.30 -1.58 -8.94
CA TYR A 429 1.67 -1.41 -9.39
C TYR A 429 1.95 0.04 -9.79
N ILE A 430 3.23 0.39 -9.81
CA ILE A 430 3.81 1.47 -10.59
C ILE A 430 4.99 0.89 -11.38
N GLN A 431 5.11 1.26 -12.64
CA GLN A 431 6.29 0.95 -13.44
C GLN A 431 6.86 2.21 -14.07
N VAL A 432 8.18 2.22 -14.20
CA VAL A 432 8.94 3.34 -14.74
C VAL A 432 9.90 2.80 -15.78
N PHE A 433 9.91 3.37 -16.98
CA PHE A 433 10.75 2.90 -18.08
C PHE A 433 11.06 4.01 -19.10
N PRO A 434 12.11 3.89 -19.93
CA PRO A 434 12.43 4.88 -20.95
C PRO A 434 11.30 5.05 -21.98
N VAL A 435 10.92 6.29 -22.32
CA VAL A 435 9.77 6.58 -23.21
C VAL A 435 9.88 5.86 -24.56
N ASN A 436 11.08 5.78 -25.13
CA ASN A 436 11.35 5.09 -26.40
C ASN A 436 11.12 3.56 -26.35
N THR A 437 10.94 2.98 -25.17
CA THR A 437 10.61 1.55 -24.98
C THR A 437 9.13 1.28 -24.70
N ARG A 438 8.28 2.32 -24.69
CA ARG A 438 6.84 2.24 -24.34
C ARG A 438 6.08 1.14 -25.06
N GLN A 439 6.32 0.95 -26.36
CA GLN A 439 5.64 -0.08 -27.15
C GLN A 439 5.90 -1.51 -26.67
N LYS A 440 7.03 -1.75 -25.99
CA LYS A 440 7.47 -3.06 -25.49
C LYS A 440 7.15 -3.24 -24.00
N GLN A 441 7.26 -2.17 -23.20
CA GLN A 441 7.18 -2.27 -21.74
C GLN A 441 5.83 -1.90 -21.13
N SER A 442 4.96 -1.16 -21.83
CA SER A 442 3.64 -0.81 -21.28
C SER A 442 2.81 -2.06 -20.94
N ALA A 443 2.16 -2.08 -19.77
CA ALA A 443 1.31 -3.20 -19.35
C ALA A 443 0.05 -3.32 -20.21
N LEU A 444 -0.25 -2.29 -21.01
CA LEU A 444 -1.33 -2.26 -21.98
C LEU A 444 -0.87 -2.70 -23.39
N ALA A 445 0.43 -2.95 -23.62
CA ALA A 445 0.93 -3.45 -24.91
C ALA A 445 0.27 -4.77 -25.37
N PRO A 446 -0.06 -5.74 -24.49
CA PRO A 446 -0.72 -6.99 -24.89
C PRO A 446 -2.13 -6.79 -25.50
N PHE A 447 -2.82 -5.66 -25.24
CA PHE A 447 -4.11 -5.37 -25.90
C PHE A 447 -3.99 -5.33 -27.43
N PHE A 448 -2.81 -4.98 -27.94
CA PHE A 448 -2.54 -4.86 -29.37
C PHE A 448 -2.15 -6.18 -30.04
N GLU A 449 -2.16 -7.30 -29.33
CA GLU A 449 -1.86 -8.61 -29.91
C GLU A 449 -3.06 -9.24 -30.63
N CYS A 450 -4.28 -8.80 -30.31
CA CYS A 450 -5.51 -9.23 -30.96
C CYS A 450 -5.62 -8.67 -32.39
N GLU A 451 -6.12 -9.49 -33.31
CA GLU A 451 -6.25 -9.18 -34.74
C GLU A 451 -6.98 -7.86 -35.01
N SER A 452 -8.08 -7.60 -34.30
CA SER A 452 -8.83 -6.34 -34.47
C SER A 452 -8.00 -5.10 -34.11
N TRP A 453 -7.14 -5.18 -33.09
CA TRP A 453 -6.26 -4.06 -32.75
C TRP A 453 -5.13 -3.92 -33.78
N LYS A 454 -4.49 -5.03 -34.18
CA LYS A 454 -3.43 -5.05 -35.20
C LYS A 454 -3.88 -4.42 -36.51
N ASN A 455 -4.99 -4.91 -37.08
CA ASN A 455 -5.50 -4.43 -38.37
C ASN A 455 -5.87 -2.94 -38.30
N THR A 456 -6.32 -2.45 -37.14
CA THR A 456 -6.63 -1.02 -36.96
C THR A 456 -5.35 -0.18 -36.94
N ILE A 457 -4.31 -0.63 -36.24
CA ILE A 457 -3.00 0.05 -36.20
C ILE A 457 -2.36 0.06 -37.59
N GLU A 458 -2.37 -1.07 -38.30
CA GLU A 458 -1.86 -1.17 -39.67
C GLU A 458 -2.59 -0.23 -40.61
N PHE A 459 -3.92 -0.18 -40.54
CA PHE A 459 -4.72 0.76 -41.32
C PHE A 459 -4.34 2.22 -41.01
N LEU A 460 -4.23 2.59 -39.73
CA LEU A 460 -3.90 3.96 -39.33
C LEU A 460 -2.50 4.36 -39.80
N ASN A 461 -1.48 3.52 -39.58
CA ASN A 461 -0.12 3.79 -40.02
C ASN A 461 0.01 3.91 -41.54
N ALA A 462 -0.82 3.19 -42.31
CA ALA A 462 -0.79 3.24 -43.76
C ALA A 462 -1.49 4.48 -44.36
N HIS A 463 -2.47 5.06 -43.66
CA HIS A 463 -3.36 6.08 -44.25
C HIS A 463 -3.37 7.43 -43.51
N VAL A 464 -2.98 7.49 -42.24
CA VAL A 464 -2.98 8.71 -41.43
C VAL A 464 -1.56 9.27 -41.39
N PRO A 465 -1.31 10.48 -41.92
CA PRO A 465 -0.01 11.13 -41.76
C PRO A 465 0.32 11.38 -40.27
N THR A 466 1.59 11.20 -39.88
CA THR A 466 2.04 11.40 -38.48
C THR A 466 1.85 12.84 -37.99
N THR A 467 1.78 13.80 -38.91
CA THR A 467 1.53 15.23 -38.63
C THR A 467 0.05 15.56 -38.39
N GLU A 468 -0.88 14.66 -38.70
CA GLU A 468 -2.32 14.91 -38.53
C GLU A 468 -2.80 14.37 -37.15
N PRO A 469 -3.58 15.17 -36.39
CA PRO A 469 -4.09 14.73 -35.10
C PRO A 469 -5.19 13.68 -35.27
N LEU A 470 -5.28 12.74 -34.34
CA LEU A 470 -6.22 11.62 -34.34
C LEU A 470 -7.14 11.67 -33.12
N ILE A 471 -8.44 11.57 -33.32
CA ILE A 471 -9.37 11.31 -32.20
C ILE A 471 -9.48 9.80 -32.01
N ALA A 472 -9.00 9.28 -30.89
CA ALA A 472 -9.04 7.85 -30.59
C ALA A 472 -9.06 7.59 -29.07
N PRO A 473 -9.41 6.38 -28.63
CA PRO A 473 -9.15 5.96 -27.25
C PRO A 473 -7.65 6.18 -26.92
N LEU A 474 -7.34 6.86 -25.81
CA LEU A 474 -5.96 7.28 -25.51
C LEU A 474 -4.96 6.12 -25.41
N ILE A 475 -5.42 4.89 -25.14
CA ILE A 475 -4.61 3.66 -25.22
C ILE A 475 -3.83 3.53 -26.55
N PHE A 476 -4.34 4.06 -27.67
CA PHE A 476 -3.63 4.07 -28.97
C PHE A 476 -2.28 4.81 -28.92
N LYS A 477 -2.08 5.74 -27.98
CA LYS A 477 -0.78 6.40 -27.73
C LYS A 477 0.37 5.39 -27.47
N ILE A 478 0.05 4.15 -27.07
CA ILE A 478 1.06 3.11 -26.83
C ILE A 478 1.75 2.69 -28.12
N LYS A 479 1.01 2.57 -29.24
CA LYS A 479 1.52 2.04 -30.51
C LYS A 479 1.64 3.08 -31.62
N LEU A 480 0.99 4.23 -31.47
CA LEU A 480 0.97 5.29 -32.46
C LEU A 480 1.72 6.52 -31.97
N GLU A 481 2.43 7.17 -32.90
CA GLU A 481 3.21 8.39 -32.66
C GLU A 481 2.41 9.68 -32.94
N HIS A 482 1.16 9.56 -33.42
CA HIS A 482 0.27 10.69 -33.68
C HIS A 482 -0.04 11.50 -32.41
N GLU A 483 -0.35 12.78 -32.60
CA GLU A 483 -1.06 13.55 -31.58
C GLU A 483 -2.48 12.98 -31.41
N ILE A 484 -2.74 12.34 -30.27
CA ILE A 484 -4.03 11.68 -30.00
C ILE A 484 -4.80 12.43 -28.92
N HIS A 485 -6.03 12.81 -29.26
CA HIS A 485 -7.01 13.35 -28.31
C HIS A 485 -8.18 12.39 -28.09
N ASP A 486 -8.84 12.52 -26.94
CA ASP A 486 -9.98 11.68 -26.56
C ASP A 486 -11.29 12.16 -27.21
N HIS A 487 -12.35 11.34 -27.09
CA HIS A 487 -13.67 11.70 -27.61
C HIS A 487 -14.32 12.88 -26.89
N SER A 488 -13.93 13.19 -25.65
CA SER A 488 -14.43 14.36 -24.93
C SER A 488 -13.99 15.65 -25.62
N THR A 489 -12.73 15.71 -26.04
CA THR A 489 -12.16 16.79 -26.86
C THR A 489 -12.91 16.92 -28.17
N PHE A 490 -13.16 15.79 -28.85
CA PHE A 490 -13.96 15.76 -30.07
C PHE A 490 -15.36 16.31 -29.86
N LEU A 491 -16.02 16.07 -28.72
CA LEU A 491 -17.35 16.58 -28.44
C LEU A 491 -17.36 18.06 -28.05
N ALA A 492 -16.39 18.53 -27.27
CA ALA A 492 -16.34 19.89 -26.73
C ALA A 492 -15.85 20.94 -27.73
N ALA A 493 -14.89 20.61 -28.60
CA ALA A 493 -14.26 21.58 -29.51
C ALA A 493 -14.75 21.46 -30.96
N ASN A 494 -14.50 22.50 -31.77
CA ASN A 494 -14.37 22.35 -33.22
C ASN A 494 -12.96 21.81 -33.51
N THR A 495 -12.78 20.49 -33.35
CA THR A 495 -11.52 19.84 -33.72
C THR A 495 -11.27 19.98 -35.22
N THR A 496 -10.01 20.15 -35.60
CA THR A 496 -9.53 20.12 -36.99
C THR A 496 -9.14 18.72 -37.44
N SER A 497 -9.18 17.72 -36.55
CA SER A 497 -8.84 16.34 -36.88
C SER A 497 -9.77 15.81 -37.95
N GLN A 498 -9.17 15.22 -38.99
CA GLN A 498 -9.89 14.57 -40.07
C GLN A 498 -10.18 13.10 -39.79
N TRP A 499 -9.77 12.57 -38.63
CA TRP A 499 -9.76 11.14 -38.32
C TRP A 499 -10.34 10.84 -36.95
N VAL A 500 -11.30 9.90 -36.90
CA VAL A 500 -11.92 9.47 -35.65
C VAL A 500 -11.99 7.95 -35.58
N VAL A 501 -11.39 7.37 -34.55
CA VAL A 501 -11.48 5.94 -34.21
C VAL A 501 -12.53 5.76 -33.12
N VAL A 502 -13.52 4.92 -33.38
CA VAL A 502 -14.60 4.62 -32.44
C VAL A 502 -14.52 3.16 -32.02
N HIS A 503 -14.39 2.93 -30.70
CA HIS A 503 -14.49 1.60 -30.11
C HIS A 503 -15.96 1.27 -29.85
N LYS A 504 -16.50 0.22 -30.50
CA LYS A 504 -17.95 -0.09 -30.49
C LYS A 504 -18.51 -0.40 -29.10
N GLY A 505 -17.69 -1.00 -28.24
CA GLY A 505 -18.09 -1.43 -26.88
C GLY A 505 -17.73 -0.48 -25.73
N LYS A 506 -17.14 0.72 -25.97
CA LYS A 506 -16.53 1.53 -24.90
C LYS A 506 -16.85 3.03 -24.95
N THR A 507 -18.11 3.40 -25.16
CA THR A 507 -18.50 4.80 -24.95
C THR A 507 -19.96 4.95 -24.56
N ASP A 508 -20.17 5.45 -23.35
CA ASP A 508 -21.50 5.83 -22.83
C ASP A 508 -22.09 7.02 -23.62
N ARG A 509 -21.26 7.69 -24.43
CA ARG A 509 -21.62 8.83 -25.27
C ARG A 509 -21.62 8.49 -26.76
N ILE A 510 -21.71 7.20 -27.12
CA ILE A 510 -21.66 6.76 -28.52
C ILE A 510 -22.66 7.52 -29.41
N GLY A 511 -23.89 7.76 -28.93
CA GLY A 511 -24.89 8.50 -29.67
C GLY A 511 -24.47 9.94 -30.00
N SER A 512 -23.88 10.66 -29.04
CA SER A 512 -23.37 12.02 -29.26
C SER A 512 -22.21 12.05 -30.24
N ILE A 513 -21.30 11.07 -30.16
CA ILE A 513 -20.17 10.94 -31.09
C ILE A 513 -20.68 10.71 -32.51
N LEU A 514 -21.58 9.73 -32.69
CA LEU A 514 -22.14 9.40 -34.01
C LEU A 514 -22.91 10.57 -34.61
N PHE A 515 -23.69 11.30 -33.81
CA PHE A 515 -24.39 12.50 -34.27
C PHE A 515 -23.41 13.57 -34.76
N LYS A 516 -22.35 13.85 -33.99
CA LYS A 516 -21.35 14.85 -34.37
C LYS A 516 -20.59 14.44 -35.64
N LEU A 517 -20.22 13.16 -35.78
CA LEU A 517 -19.60 12.61 -37.00
C LEU A 517 -20.47 12.90 -38.24
N MET A 518 -21.76 12.58 -38.18
CA MET A 518 -22.70 12.83 -39.30
C MET A 518 -22.81 14.32 -39.61
N SER A 519 -22.92 15.18 -38.59
CA SER A 519 -23.03 16.64 -38.78
C SER A 519 -21.78 17.28 -39.40
N LYS A 520 -20.63 16.60 -39.32
CA LYS A 520 -19.32 17.08 -39.80
C LYS A 520 -18.84 16.36 -41.07
N GLY A 521 -19.69 15.54 -41.70
CA GLY A 521 -19.37 14.89 -42.97
C GLY A 521 -18.40 13.71 -42.87
N PHE A 522 -18.23 13.11 -41.70
CA PHE A 522 -17.38 11.94 -41.53
C PHE A 522 -18.03 10.68 -42.11
N SER A 523 -17.26 9.94 -42.92
CA SER A 523 -17.66 8.65 -43.48
C SER A 523 -16.78 7.52 -42.91
N PRO A 524 -17.34 6.34 -42.63
CA PRO A 524 -16.55 5.19 -42.23
C PRO A 524 -15.64 4.74 -43.38
N VAL A 525 -14.35 4.58 -43.11
CA VAL A 525 -13.32 4.18 -44.09
C VAL A 525 -12.66 2.84 -43.75
N PHE A 526 -12.81 2.39 -42.50
CA PHE A 526 -12.39 1.07 -42.05
C PHE A 526 -13.28 0.57 -40.92
N ALA A 527 -13.53 -0.73 -40.84
CA ALA A 527 -14.26 -1.34 -39.73
C ALA A 527 -13.87 -2.81 -39.55
N ASN A 528 -13.76 -3.23 -38.29
CA ASN A 528 -13.60 -4.64 -37.88
C ASN A 528 -14.48 -4.91 -36.67
N ASP A 529 -14.35 -6.05 -36.00
CA ASP A 529 -15.23 -6.42 -34.88
C ASP A 529 -15.22 -5.44 -33.69
N VAL A 530 -14.11 -4.73 -33.46
CA VAL A 530 -13.94 -3.84 -32.29
C VAL A 530 -14.09 -2.36 -32.67
N PHE A 531 -13.60 -1.96 -33.84
CA PHE A 531 -13.42 -0.56 -34.23
C PHE A 531 -14.15 -0.19 -35.51
N VAL A 532 -14.49 1.10 -35.61
CA VAL A 532 -14.81 1.79 -36.86
C VAL A 532 -13.95 3.05 -36.93
N VAL A 533 -13.24 3.24 -38.03
CA VAL A 533 -12.45 4.45 -38.32
C VAL A 533 -13.21 5.30 -39.33
N TYR A 534 -13.31 6.59 -39.04
CA TYR A 534 -13.99 7.58 -39.84
C TYR A 534 -13.02 8.64 -40.34
N ALA A 535 -13.26 9.12 -41.56
CA ALA A 535 -12.53 10.23 -42.13
C ALA A 535 -13.46 11.22 -42.85
N THR A 536 -13.03 12.48 -42.98
CA THR A 536 -13.64 13.50 -43.87
C THR A 536 -13.00 13.55 -45.26
N ARG A 537 -12.12 12.59 -45.55
CA ARG A 537 -11.29 12.49 -46.74
C ARG A 537 -12.04 11.83 -47.91
N SER A 538 -11.96 12.45 -49.09
CA SER A 538 -12.60 11.96 -50.31
C SER A 538 -11.72 11.01 -51.13
N ASP A 539 -10.43 10.94 -50.82
CA ASP A 539 -9.44 10.08 -51.48
C ASP A 539 -9.45 8.63 -50.99
N LEU A 540 -10.26 8.31 -49.97
CA LEU A 540 -10.36 6.97 -49.39
C LEU A 540 -11.68 6.29 -49.75
N PRO A 541 -11.68 4.97 -50.02
CA PRO A 541 -12.91 4.22 -50.21
C PRO A 541 -13.72 4.19 -48.90
N THR A 542 -15.02 4.40 -49.00
CA THR A 542 -15.93 4.35 -47.85
C THR A 542 -16.49 2.94 -47.65
N VAL A 543 -16.71 2.58 -46.39
CA VAL A 543 -17.37 1.33 -45.98
C VAL A 543 -18.88 1.59 -45.85
N SER A 544 -19.72 0.71 -46.39
CA SER A 544 -21.17 0.90 -46.27
C SER A 544 -21.64 0.91 -44.80
N TYR A 545 -22.56 1.81 -44.44
CA TYR A 545 -23.24 1.80 -43.13
C TYR A 545 -24.02 0.51 -42.85
N THR A 546 -24.34 -0.27 -43.89
CA THR A 546 -25.00 -1.59 -43.76
C THR A 546 -24.01 -2.75 -43.68
N ALA A 547 -22.71 -2.50 -43.82
CA ALA A 547 -21.68 -3.53 -43.74
C ALA A 547 -21.70 -4.20 -42.35
N PRO A 548 -21.37 -5.51 -42.24
CA PRO A 548 -21.48 -6.28 -41.01
C PRO A 548 -20.82 -5.64 -39.79
N HIS A 549 -19.66 -5.01 -39.97
CA HIS A 549 -18.93 -4.37 -38.88
C HIS A 549 -19.34 -2.91 -38.62
N VAL A 550 -20.09 -2.23 -39.49
CA VAL A 550 -20.54 -0.84 -39.25
C VAL A 550 -21.98 -0.81 -38.75
N LYS A 551 -22.82 -1.71 -39.27
CA LYS A 551 -24.25 -1.82 -38.97
C LYS A 551 -24.60 -1.87 -37.47
N PRO A 552 -23.87 -2.59 -36.60
CA PRO A 552 -24.21 -2.65 -35.17
C PRO A 552 -24.14 -1.30 -34.45
N LEU A 553 -23.24 -0.42 -34.92
CA LEU A 553 -22.97 0.89 -34.32
C LEU A 553 -24.02 1.93 -34.74
N TYR A 554 -24.58 1.81 -35.95
CA TYR A 554 -25.58 2.74 -36.48
C TYR A 554 -26.99 2.15 -36.45
N VAL A 555 -27.23 1.15 -37.29
CA VAL A 555 -28.57 0.62 -37.55
C VAL A 555 -29.13 -0.02 -36.29
N ASP A 556 -28.36 -0.88 -35.64
CA ASP A 556 -28.86 -1.63 -34.48
C ASP A 556 -28.85 -0.78 -33.20
N TYR A 557 -27.93 0.18 -33.08
CA TYR A 557 -27.97 1.18 -32.00
C TYR A 557 -29.19 2.11 -32.13
N LEU A 558 -29.43 2.70 -33.30
CA LEU A 558 -30.59 3.56 -33.55
C LEU A 558 -31.91 2.80 -33.38
N LYS A 559 -32.00 1.57 -33.90
CA LYS A 559 -33.17 0.70 -33.67
C LYS A 559 -33.41 0.45 -32.18
N ARG A 560 -32.35 0.20 -31.39
CA ARG A 560 -32.46 0.04 -29.93
C ARG A 560 -32.97 1.32 -29.26
N GLN A 561 -32.41 2.48 -29.58
CA GLN A 561 -32.85 3.78 -29.04
C GLN A 561 -34.31 4.09 -29.39
N VAL A 562 -34.70 3.94 -30.65
CA VAL A 562 -36.09 4.12 -31.10
C VAL A 562 -37.01 3.12 -30.42
N SER A 563 -36.64 1.84 -30.33
CA SER A 563 -37.46 0.84 -29.63
C SER A 563 -37.61 1.12 -28.13
N GLY A 564 -36.58 1.70 -27.50
CA GLY A 564 -36.58 2.10 -26.09
C GLY A 564 -37.46 3.31 -25.80
N VAL A 565 -37.70 4.18 -26.78
CA VAL A 565 -38.61 5.35 -26.67
C VAL A 565 -40.04 4.98 -27.10
N VAL A 566 -40.19 4.21 -28.18
CA VAL A 566 -41.48 3.85 -28.77
C VAL A 566 -42.21 2.78 -27.97
N LYS A 567 -41.55 1.77 -27.40
CA LYS A 567 -42.22 0.73 -26.59
C LYS A 567 -42.91 1.29 -25.33
N PRO A 568 -42.29 2.20 -24.54
CA PRO A 568 -42.97 2.84 -23.42
C PRO A 568 -44.13 3.75 -23.84
N LEU A 569 -43.98 4.52 -24.93
CA LEU A 569 -45.04 5.38 -25.45
C LEU A 569 -46.23 4.58 -25.97
N TYR A 570 -45.98 3.48 -26.69
CA TYR A 570 -47.03 2.57 -27.16
C TYR A 570 -47.76 1.91 -26.00
N ARG A 571 -47.05 1.45 -24.95
CA ARG A 571 -47.67 0.92 -23.72
C ARG A 571 -48.48 1.97 -22.95
N LYS A 572 -48.07 3.24 -23.00
CA LYS A 572 -48.70 4.33 -22.26
C LYS A 572 -49.93 4.92 -22.97
N TYR A 573 -49.95 4.94 -24.30
CA TYR A 573 -50.96 5.68 -25.07
C TYR A 573 -51.75 4.83 -26.09
N ILE A 574 -51.32 3.62 -26.43
CA ILE A 574 -51.90 2.85 -27.55
C ILE A 574 -52.32 1.43 -27.13
N ALA A 575 -51.67 0.81 -26.15
CA ALA A 575 -52.04 -0.53 -25.70
C ALA A 575 -53.43 -0.57 -25.03
N PRO A 576 -54.34 -1.50 -25.40
CA PRO A 576 -55.65 -1.60 -24.80
C PRO A 576 -55.52 -1.92 -23.30
N LYS A 577 -56.19 -1.14 -22.45
CA LYS A 577 -56.26 -1.42 -21.01
C LYS A 577 -56.84 -2.83 -20.82
N PRO A 578 -56.23 -3.68 -19.97
CA PRO A 578 -56.76 -5.02 -19.73
C PRO A 578 -58.18 -4.91 -19.19
N GLN A 579 -59.13 -5.58 -19.84
CA GLN A 579 -60.49 -5.69 -19.33
C GLN A 579 -60.44 -6.42 -17.99
N VAL A 580 -60.82 -5.70 -16.94
CA VAL A 580 -61.03 -6.26 -15.61
C VAL A 580 -62.23 -7.21 -15.71
N LYS A 581 -61.98 -8.51 -15.70
CA LYS A 581 -63.04 -9.50 -15.47
C LYS A 581 -63.50 -9.35 -14.02
N LYS A 582 -64.77 -8.95 -13.86
CA LYS A 582 -65.50 -8.99 -12.59
C LYS A 582 -65.78 -10.42 -12.17
#